data_AF-A0A653CCG5-F1
#
_entry.id   AF-A0A653CCG5-F1
#
_cell.length_a   1.000
_cell.length_b   1.000
_cell.length_c   1.000
_cell.angle_alpha   90.00
_cell.angle_beta   90.00
_cell.angle_gamma   90.00
#
_symmetry.space_group_name_H-M   'P 1'
#
loop_
_entity.id
_entity.type
_entity.pdbx_description
1 polymer ?
#
loop_
_entity_poly.entity_id
_entity_poly.type
_entity_poly.pdbx_seq_one_letter_code
_entity_poly.pdbx_strand_id
1 'polypeptide(L)'
;SNLSCADDTTLIAASQEELVALLNILVQHSVAYGLDINYNKTKVMIVDREHDNHRKIKSIGRCEVVQSFVYLGSLIVNSGS
;
A
#
# COMPACT_ATOMS: atom_id res chain seq x y z
N SER A 1 -26.99 -13.25 6.47
CA SER A 1 -25.96 -13.36 5.42
C SER A 1 -24.99 -12.19 5.58
N ASN A 2 -23.85 -12.41 6.22
CA ASN A 2 -22.80 -11.40 6.38
C ASN A 2 -21.90 -11.50 5.15
N LEU A 3 -22.25 -10.77 4.09
CA LEU A 3 -21.43 -10.70 2.89
C LEU A 3 -20.30 -9.70 3.16
N SER A 4 -19.20 -10.16 3.76
CA SER A 4 -17.99 -9.35 3.83
C SER A 4 -17.36 -9.34 2.44
N CYS A 5 -17.70 -8.34 1.62
CA CYS A 5 -16.94 -8.04 0.41
C CYS A 5 -15.54 -7.59 0.84
N ALA A 6 -14.50 -8.27 0.37
CA ALA A 6 -13.13 -7.84 0.54
C ALA A 6 -12.78 -6.93 -0.65
N ASP A 7 -12.80 -5.62 -0.41
CA ASP A 7 -12.41 -4.62 -1.42
C ASP A 7 -10.90 -4.38 -1.31
N ASP A 8 -10.10 -5.32 -1.83
CA ASP A 8 -8.65 -5.15 -1.90
C ASP A 8 -8.28 -4.20 -3.06
N THR A 9 -7.56 -3.12 -2.76
CA THR A 9 -7.06 -2.17 -3.76
C THR A 9 -5.54 -2.13 -3.73
N THR A 10 -4.91 -2.32 -4.89
CA THR A 10 -3.45 -2.25 -5.06
C THR A 10 -3.08 -1.01 -5.87
N LEU A 11 -2.14 -0.20 -5.36
CA LEU A 11 -1.58 0.96 -6.05
C LEU A 11 -0.10 0.71 -6.38
N ILE A 12 0.33 1.12 -7.57
CA ILE A 12 1.73 1.07 -8.02
C ILE A 12 2.11 2.47 -8.48
N ALA A 13 3.26 2.97 -8.02
CA ALA A 13 3.80 4.27 -8.36
C ALA A 13 5.31 4.15 -8.59
N ALA A 14 5.86 5.04 -9.40
CA ALA A 14 7.29 5.12 -9.66
C ALA A 14 8.05 5.95 -8.60
N SER A 15 7.33 6.76 -7.80
CA SER A 15 7.93 7.52 -6.69
C SER A 15 7.02 7.61 -5.45
N GLN A 16 7.60 8.05 -4.33
CA GLN A 16 6.86 8.30 -3.09
C GLN A 16 5.81 9.40 -3.26
N GLU A 17 6.14 10.48 -3.96
CA GLU A 17 5.24 11.63 -4.21
C GLU A 17 4.04 11.21 -5.04
N GLU A 18 4.27 10.41 -6.09
CA GLU A 18 3.21 9.85 -6.92
C GLU A 18 2.31 8.93 -6.09
N LEU A 19 2.89 8.05 -5.25
CA LEU A 19 2.11 7.19 -4.37
C LEU A 19 1.23 8.00 -3.41
N VAL A 20 1.75 9.08 -2.84
CA VAL A 20 0.97 9.98 -1.95
C VAL A 20 -0.16 10.66 -2.71
N ALA A 21 0.08 11.11 -3.94
CA ALA A 21 -0.96 11.70 -4.80
C ALA A 21 -2.07 10.67 -5.09
N LEU A 22 -1.71 9.43 -5.44
CA LEU A 22 -2.67 8.35 -5.67
C LEU A 22 -3.46 8.00 -4.40
N LEU A 23 -2.80 7.94 -3.24
CA LEU A 23 -3.49 7.71 -1.96
C LEU A 23 -4.51 8.81 -1.67
N ASN A 24 -4.18 10.07 -1.93
CA ASN A 24 -5.11 11.19 -1.71
C ASN A 24 -6.33 11.09 -2.64
N ILE A 25 -6.11 10.75 -3.92
CA ILE A 25 -7.20 10.53 -4.89
C ILE A 25 -8.09 9.37 -4.44
N LEU A 26 -7.49 8.26 -4.01
CA LEU A 26 -8.23 7.09 -3.53
C LEU A 26 -9.10 7.42 -2.31
N VAL A 27 -8.56 8.14 -1.33
CA VAL A 27 -9.32 8.58 -0.15
C VAL A 27 -10.48 9.49 -0.54
N GLN A 28 -10.25 10.46 -1.42
CA GLN A 28 -11.31 11.36 -1.87
C GLN A 28 -12.44 10.62 -2.59
N HIS A 29 -12.09 9.66 -3.45
CA HIS A 29 -13.08 8.82 -4.13
C HIS A 29 -13.79 7.86 -3.17
N SER A 30 -13.08 7.25 -2.22
CA SER A 30 -13.68 6.29 -1.28
C SER A 30 -14.76 6.96 -0.43
N VAL A 31 -14.51 8.18 0.04
CA VAL A 31 -15.48 8.99 0.79
C VAL A 31 -16.76 9.23 -0.01
N ALA A 32 -16.66 9.46 -1.33
CA ALA A 32 -17.83 9.64 -2.19
C ALA A 32 -18.71 8.37 -2.28
N TYR A 33 -18.12 7.19 -2.08
CA TYR A 33 -18.83 5.91 -2.00
C TYR A 33 -19.20 5.51 -0.56
N GLY A 34 -18.93 6.37 0.44
CA GLY A 34 -19.14 6.06 1.86
C GLY A 34 -18.17 5.02 2.43
N LEU A 35 -17.01 4.86 1.79
CA LEU A 35 -15.97 3.92 2.16
C LEU A 35 -14.79 4.64 2.84
N ASP A 36 -14.28 4.02 3.91
CA ASP A 36 -13.09 4.49 4.62
C ASP A 36 -11.90 3.56 4.42
N ILE A 37 -10.72 4.15 4.28
CA ILE A 37 -9.47 3.39 4.21
C ILE A 37 -9.01 3.03 5.62
N ASN A 38 -8.81 1.74 5.88
CA ASN A 38 -8.20 1.26 7.10
C ASN A 38 -6.67 1.30 7.01
N TYR A 39 -6.08 2.44 7.37
CA TYR A 39 -4.62 2.64 7.33
C TYR A 39 -3.81 1.64 8.17
N ASN A 40 -4.39 1.04 9.22
CA ASN A 40 -3.70 0.01 10.01
C ASN A 40 -3.50 -1.29 9.21
N LYS A 41 -4.41 -1.56 8.27
CA LYS A 41 -4.36 -2.72 7.36
C LYS A 41 -3.68 -2.42 6.03
N THR A 42 -3.67 -1.16 5.59
CA THR A 42 -2.97 -0.74 4.37
C THR A 42 -1.45 -0.80 4.56
N LYS A 43 -0.79 -1.67 3.79
CA LYS A 43 0.67 -1.80 3.79
C LYS A 43 1.23 -1.25 2.47
N VAL A 44 2.38 -0.58 2.55
CA VAL A 44 3.13 -0.10 1.40
C VAL A 44 4.45 -0.85 1.32
N MET A 45 4.81 -1.35 0.15
CA MET A 45 6.12 -1.97 -0.08
C MET A 45 6.88 -1.13 -1.10
N ILE A 46 8.12 -0.78 -0.77
CA ILE A 46 9.03 -0.11 -1.70
C ILE A 46 9.87 -1.19 -2.38
N VAL A 47 9.72 -1.29 -3.70
CA VAL A 47 10.51 -2.19 -4.54
C VAL A 47 11.64 -1.36 -5.16
N ASP A 48 12.83 -1.49 -4.61
CA ASP A 48 14.03 -0.79 -5.06
C ASP A 48 15.04 -1.82 -5.57
N ARG A 49 15.48 -1.69 -6.82
CA ARG A 49 16.47 -2.58 -7.43
C ARG A 49 17.90 -2.24 -6.97
N GLU A 50 18.15 -1.01 -6.49
CA GLU A 50 19.47 -0.48 -6.11
C GLU A 50 19.73 -0.52 -4.58
N HIS A 51 18.87 -1.22 -3.84
CA HIS A 51 19.12 -1.88 -2.55
C HIS A 51 19.52 -1.10 -1.27
N ASP A 52 19.87 0.20 -1.23
CA ASP A 52 20.50 0.73 0.01
C ASP A 52 19.95 2.01 0.67
N ASN A 53 19.02 2.76 0.05
CA ASN A 53 18.60 4.05 0.63
C ASN A 53 17.22 4.06 1.33
N HIS A 54 16.40 3.02 1.15
CA HIS A 54 15.01 3.01 1.63
C HIS A 54 14.79 2.39 3.02
N ARG A 55 15.79 1.70 3.61
CA ARG A 55 15.66 1.03 4.93
C ARG A 55 15.29 1.99 6.07
N LYS A 56 15.41 3.31 5.87
CA LYS A 56 15.02 4.34 6.84
C LYS A 56 13.54 4.76 6.75
N ILE A 57 12.85 4.52 5.64
CA ILE A 57 11.45 4.95 5.49
C ILE A 57 10.54 3.99 6.24
N LYS A 58 9.93 4.47 7.32
CA LYS A 58 9.00 3.68 8.16
C LYS A 58 7.54 3.83 7.71
N SER A 59 7.22 4.93 7.04
CA SER A 59 5.85 5.25 6.63
C SER A 59 5.83 6.14 5.40
N ILE A 60 4.85 5.94 4.53
CA ILE A 60 4.51 6.85 3.43
C ILE A 60 3.08 7.34 3.65
N GLY A 61 2.91 8.66 3.77
CA GLY A 61 1.64 9.22 4.22
C GLY A 61 1.27 8.70 5.61
N ARG A 62 0.13 8.00 5.72
CA ARG A 62 -0.33 7.34 6.95
C ARG A 62 -0.13 5.81 6.92
N CYS A 63 0.44 5.28 5.85
CA CYS A 63 0.59 3.85 5.64
C CYS A 63 1.95 3.36 6.15
N GLU A 64 1.96 2.16 6.74
CA GLU A 64 3.19 1.49 7.16
C GLU A 64 3.97 0.99 5.95
N VAL A 65 5.28 1.21 5.95
CA VAL A 65 6.19 0.62 4.96
C VAL A 65 6.67 -0.74 5.47
N VAL A 66 6.45 -1.79 4.68
CA VAL A 66 6.86 -3.16 4.95
C VAL A 66 7.87 -3.64 3.90
N GLN A 67 8.72 -4.58 4.29
CA GLN A 67 9.68 -5.22 3.37
C GLN A 67 9.11 -6.46 2.67
N SER A 68 8.07 -7.04 3.27
CA SER A 68 7.36 -8.20 2.74
C SER A 68 5.93 -8.23 3.27
N PHE A 69 5.05 -8.92 2.56
CA PHE A 69 3.68 -9.19 3.01
C PHE A 69 3.14 -10.47 2.36
N VAL A 70 2.14 -11.07 2.99
CA VAL A 70 1.42 -12.22 2.42
C VAL A 70 0.23 -11.71 1.63
N TYR A 71 0.15 -12.06 0.35
CA TYR A 71 -0.96 -11.76 -0.53
C TYR A 71 -1.50 -13.06 -1.13
N LEU A 72 -2.77 -13.36 -0.88
CA LEU A 72 -3.45 -14.58 -1.36
C LEU A 72 -2.69 -15.89 -1.03
N GLY A 73 -2.03 -15.95 0.13
CA GLY A 73 -1.25 -17.11 0.57
C GLY A 73 0.20 -17.13 0.07
N SER A 74 0.59 -16.20 -0.80
CA SER A 74 1.96 -16.07 -1.31
C SER A 74 2.72 -15.00 -0.55
N LEU A 75 3.97 -15.28 -0.17
CA LEU A 75 4.89 -14.28 0.40
C LEU A 75 5.46 -13.43 -0.74
N ILE A 76 5.15 -12.14 -0.72
CA ILE A 76 5.74 -11.14 -1.61
C ILE A 76 6.88 -10.47 -0.86
N VAL A 77 8.06 -10.41 -1.49
CA VAL A 77 9.25 -9.75 -0.96
C VAL A 77 9.71 -8.65 -1.92
N ASN A 78 10.31 -7.60 -1.37
CA ASN A 78 10.77 -6.45 -2.16
C ASN A 78 12.04 -6.70 -2.98
N SER A 79 12.72 -7.84 -2.79
CA SER A 79 14.00 -8.14 -3.44
C SER A 79 13.87 -8.60 -4.89
N GLY A 80 12.67 -8.97 -5.35
CA GLY A 80 12.42 -9.50 -6.70
C GLY A 80 13.22 -10.79 -6.97
N SER A 81 12.56 -11.94 -6.94
CA SER A 81 13.15 -13.20 -7.45
C SER A 81 13.02 -13.29 -8.96
#